data_AF-A0AAN2FAL9-F1
#
_entry.id   AF-A0AAN2FAL9-F1
#
_cell.length_a   1.000
_cell.length_b   1.000
_cell.length_c   1.000
_cell.angle_alpha   90.00
_cell.angle_beta   90.00
_cell.angle_gamma   90.00
#
_symmetry.space_group_name_H-M   'P 1'
#
loop_
_entity.id
_entity.type
_entity.pdbx_description
1 polymer ?
#
loop_
_entity_poly.entity_id
_entity_poly.type
_entity_poly.pdbx_seq_one_letter_code
_entity_poly.pdbx_strand_id
1 'polypeptide(L)' 'MDPSDTAIAGHAIAARAILVTNNIREFERVPGLQLEEWVS' A
#
# COMPACT_ATOMS: atom_id res chain seq x y z
N MET A 1 9.16 -6.74 -2.12
CA MET A 1 7.74 -7.03 -1.91
C MET A 1 7.62 -8.46 -1.48
N ASP A 2 7.19 -8.67 -0.25
CA ASP A 2 6.74 -9.98 0.20
C ASP A 2 5.42 -10.34 -0.52
N PRO A 3 5.09 -11.63 -0.69
CA PRO A 3 3.76 -12.04 -1.14
C PRO A 3 2.60 -11.39 -0.36
N SER A 4 2.80 -11.15 0.94
CA SER A 4 1.81 -10.50 1.82
C SER A 4 1.56 -9.04 1.43
N ASP A 5 2.62 -8.28 1.12
CA ASP A 5 2.50 -6.89 0.69
C ASP A 5 1.73 -6.77 -0.63
N THR A 6 1.93 -7.75 -1.52
CA THR A 6 1.21 -7.82 -2.80
C THR A 6 -0.28 -8.02 -2.58
N ALA A 7 -0.66 -8.90 -1.65
CA ALA A 7 -2.06 -9.14 -1.30
C ALA A 7 -2.70 -7.90 -0.64
N ILE A 8 -1.99 -7.22 0.25
CA ILE A 8 -2.45 -5.98 0.90
C ILE A 8 -2.67 -4.89 -0.15
N ALA A 9 -1.70 -4.65 -1.04
CA ALA A 9 -1.79 -3.66 -2.10
C ALA A 9 -2.95 -3.96 -3.07
N GLY A 10 -3.09 -5.23 -3.48
CA GLY A 10 -4.19 -5.67 -4.34
C GLY A 10 -5.57 -5.48 -3.69
N HIS A 11 -5.68 -5.78 -2.40
CA HIS A 11 -6.90 -5.55 -1.63
C HIS A 11 -7.25 -4.06 -1.56
N ALA A 12 -6.29 -3.19 -1.23
CA ALA A 12 -6.50 -1.75 -1.15
C ALA A 12 -6.96 -1.15 -2.48
N ILE A 13 -6.36 -1.58 -3.60
CA ILE A 13 -6.78 -1.19 -4.96
C ILE A 13 -8.22 -1.64 -5.24
N ALA A 14 -8.54 -2.92 -4.98
CA ALA A 14 -9.87 -3.47 -5.23
C ALA A 14 -10.95 -2.77 -4.38
N ALA A 15 -10.62 -2.42 -3.14
CA ALA A 15 -11.50 -1.71 -2.22
C ALA A 15 -11.57 -0.19 -2.49
N ARG A 16 -10.74 0.36 -3.38
CA ARG A 16 -10.55 1.81 -3.57
C ARG A 16 -10.23 2.52 -2.26
N ALA A 17 -9.38 1.90 -1.45
CA ALA A 17 -8.97 2.39 -0.14
C ALA A 17 -7.57 3.00 -0.18
N ILE A 18 -7.30 3.91 0.75
CA ILE A 18 -5.97 4.45 1.02
C ILE A 18 -5.24 3.48 1.95
N LEU A 19 -4.07 3.00 1.55
CA LEU A 19 -3.20 2.21 2.42
C LEU A 19 -2.35 3.16 3.27
N VAL A 20 -2.65 3.19 4.56
CA VAL A 20 -1.86 3.93 5.55
C VAL A 20 -0.74 3.02 6.05
N THR A 21 0.53 3.44 5.91
CA THR A 21 1.70 2.60 6.27
C THR A 21 2.88 3.44 6.76
N ASN A 22 3.74 2.85 7.59
CA ASN A 22 5.02 3.45 8.00
C ASN A 22 6.18 3.08 7.06
N ASN A 23 5.92 2.28 6.02
CA ASN A 23 6.91 1.86 5.03
C ASN A 23 6.48 2.25 3.61
N ILE A 24 6.39 3.56 3.35
CA ILE A 24 5.94 4.09 2.05
C ILE A 24 6.81 3.58 0.89
N ARG A 25 8.13 3.45 1.09
CA ARG A 25 9.09 3.02 0.05
C ARG A 25 8.80 1.62 -0.51
N GLU A 26 8.20 0.75 0.30
CA GLU A 26 7.78 -0.58 -0.12
C GLU A 26 6.61 -0.52 -1.09
N PHE A 27 5.66 0.39 -0.85
CA PHE A 27 4.38 0.40 -1.54
C PHE A 27 4.30 1.44 -2.66
N GLU A 28 5.16 2.46 -2.68
CA GLU A 28 5.18 3.52 -3.71
C GLU A 28 5.42 2.97 -5.13
N ARG A 29 6.04 1.79 -5.24
CA ARG A 29 6.28 1.11 -6.52
C ARG A 29 5.03 0.44 -7.12
N VAL A 30 3.88 0.41 -6.42
CA VAL A 30 2.65 -0.22 -6.90
C VAL A 30 1.79 0.78 -7.67
N PRO A 31 1.63 0.63 -9.00
CA PRO A 31 0.82 1.55 -9.78
C PRO A 31 -0.65 1.54 -9.35
N GLY A 32 -1.23 2.72 -9.15
CA GLY A 32 -2.64 2.89 -8.81
C GLY A 32 -2.99 2.67 -7.34
N LEU A 33 -2.01 2.37 -6.49
CA LEU A 33 -2.20 2.29 -5.04
C LEU A 33 -2.20 3.70 -4.42
N GLN A 34 -3.23 4.03 -3.65
CA GLN A 34 -3.27 5.26 -2.86
C GLN A 34 -2.58 5.03 -1.52
N LEU A 35 -1.68 5.93 -1.13
CA LEU A 35 -0.82 5.79 0.04
C LEU A 35 -0.85 7.03 0.92
N GLU A 36 -0.82 6.80 2.23
CA GLU A 36 -0.59 7.83 3.25
C GLU A 36 0.46 7.35 4.24
N GLU A 37 1.42 8.24 4.57
CA GLU A 37 2.46 7.95 5.55
C GLU A 37 1.89 8.07 6.96
N TRP A 38 2.02 7.00 7.74
CA TRP A 38 1.78 7.07 9.17
C TRP A 38 3.03 7.65 9.85
N VAL A 39 2.97 8.92 10.24
CA VAL A 39 3.98 9.55 11.10
C VAL A 39 3.65 9.22 12.55
N SER A 40 4.52 8.49 13.25
CA SER A 40 4.38 8.16 14.68
C SER A 40 4.84 9.30 15.59
#